data_AF-A0A854DT20-F1
#
_entry.id   AF-A0A854DT20-F1
#
_cell.length_a   1.000
_cell.length_b   1.000
_cell.length_c   1.000
_cell.angle_alpha   90.00
_cell.angle_beta   90.00
_cell.angle_gamma   90.00
#
_symmetry.space_group_name_H-M   'P 1'
#
loop_
_entity.id
_entity.type
_entity.pdbx_description
1 polymer ?
#
loop_
_entity_poly.entity_id
_entity_poly.type
_entity_poly.pdbx_seq_one_letter_code
_entity_poly.pdbx_strand_id
1 'polypeptide(L)'
;MRDVDVFSEQLFTVKRLEEFIPANHPLRPVREMVNDALRRLDGLFERMYAPNDKGGRPSIAPEKLARAMLLQVFYSIRSERQLMEQVQYNLLFRWFIGLSMDDAVWVPTVFSKNRERLIEHDVVVALFNEIVAMADAKGWLSGEHFSVDGTLIQAW
;
A
#
# COMPACT_ATOMS: atom_id res chain seq x y z
N MET A 1 21.23 1.92 -40.52
CA MET A 1 22.44 1.95 -39.69
C MET A 1 21.98 1.75 -38.25
N ARG A 2 22.45 0.70 -37.55
CA ARG A 2 22.03 0.38 -36.18
C ARG A 2 22.98 1.09 -35.21
N ASP A 3 22.44 1.75 -34.20
CA ASP A 3 23.24 2.41 -33.18
C ASP A 3 24.02 1.37 -32.36
N VAL A 4 25.20 1.73 -31.87
CA VAL A 4 26.04 0.82 -31.08
C VAL A 4 25.44 0.71 -29.68
N ASP A 5 25.17 -0.50 -29.23
CA ASP A 5 24.59 -0.78 -27.91
C ASP A 5 25.64 -0.59 -26.81
N VAL A 6 25.88 0.68 -26.44
CA VAL A 6 26.81 1.08 -25.38
C VAL A 6 26.00 1.64 -24.21
N PHE A 7 26.03 0.95 -23.07
CA PHE A 7 25.46 1.45 -21.84
C PHE A 7 26.40 2.47 -21.20
N SER A 8 25.99 3.74 -21.15
CA SER A 8 26.66 4.81 -20.42
C SER A 8 25.71 5.33 -19.35
N GLU A 9 26.10 5.19 -18.08
CA GLU A 9 25.26 5.55 -16.94
C GLU A 9 25.57 6.96 -16.46
N GLN A 10 24.53 7.78 -16.28
CA GLN A 10 24.67 9.05 -15.55
C GLN A 10 24.81 8.75 -14.06
N LEU A 11 25.92 9.20 -13.45
CA LEU A 11 26.24 8.92 -12.04
C LEU A 11 25.25 9.50 -11.03
N PHE A 12 24.53 10.57 -11.40
CA PHE A 12 23.58 11.25 -10.53
C PHE A 12 22.30 11.58 -11.28
N THR A 13 21.16 11.34 -10.62
CA THR A 13 19.84 11.76 -11.08
C THR A 13 19.11 12.40 -9.91
N VAL A 14 18.58 13.61 -10.08
CA VAL A 14 17.75 14.29 -9.08
C VAL A 14 16.33 14.34 -9.62
N LYS A 15 15.49 13.43 -9.13
CA LYS A 15 14.07 13.34 -9.49
C LYS A 15 13.26 12.94 -8.26
N ARG A 16 12.03 13.45 -8.16
CA ARG A 16 11.09 12.94 -7.16
C ARG A 16 10.66 11.53 -7.53
N LEU A 17 10.40 10.70 -6.53
CA LEU A 17 10.00 9.31 -6.75
C LEU A 17 8.76 9.19 -7.64
N GLU A 18 7.81 10.12 -7.52
CA GLU A 18 6.59 10.16 -8.36
C GLU A 18 6.84 10.41 -9.85
N GLU A 19 7.98 11.01 -10.21
CA GLU A 19 8.32 11.34 -11.61
C GLU A 19 8.72 10.10 -12.41
N PHE A 20 9.04 9.00 -11.74
CA PHE A 20 9.29 7.71 -12.39
C PHE A 20 8.00 6.96 -12.75
N ILE A 21 6.84 7.43 -12.28
CA ILE A 21 5.56 6.74 -12.45
C ILE A 21 4.76 7.49 -13.52
N PRO A 22 4.29 6.83 -14.58
CA PRO A 22 3.46 7.47 -15.61
C PRO A 22 2.26 8.22 -15.01
N ALA A 23 1.94 9.39 -15.57
CA ALA A 23 0.82 10.22 -15.08
C ALA A 23 -0.54 9.52 -15.17
N ASN A 24 -0.70 8.60 -16.12
CA ASN A 24 -1.90 7.80 -16.34
C ASN A 24 -1.84 6.42 -15.66
N HIS A 25 -0.87 6.16 -14.77
CA HIS A 25 -0.75 4.88 -14.12
C HIS A 25 -1.96 4.61 -13.20
N PRO A 26 -2.62 3.44 -13.27
CA PRO A 26 -3.89 3.18 -12.57
C PRO A 26 -3.78 3.23 -11.04
N LEU A 27 -2.61 2.98 -10.48
CA LEU A 27 -2.39 3.13 -9.03
C LEU A 27 -2.43 4.58 -8.52
N ARG A 28 -2.42 5.61 -9.39
CA ARG A 28 -2.53 7.01 -8.96
C ARG A 28 -3.86 7.32 -8.28
N PRO A 29 -5.02 7.18 -8.94
CA PRO A 29 -6.31 7.40 -8.29
C PRO A 29 -6.54 6.43 -7.11
N VAL A 30 -6.06 5.19 -7.21
CA VAL A 30 -6.14 4.22 -6.11
C VAL A 30 -5.37 4.72 -4.88
N ARG A 31 -4.16 5.24 -5.07
CA ARG A 31 -3.33 5.73 -3.97
C ARG A 31 -3.98 6.92 -3.28
N GLU A 32 -4.59 7.85 -4.05
CA GLU A 32 -5.31 8.99 -3.50
C GLU A 32 -6.47 8.54 -2.61
N MET A 33 -7.33 7.65 -3.14
CA MET A 33 -8.48 7.10 -2.40
C MET A 33 -8.03 6.35 -1.14
N VAL A 34 -6.99 5.52 -1.23
CA VAL A 34 -6.45 4.79 -0.08
C VAL A 34 -5.87 5.76 0.95
N ASN A 35 -5.17 6.81 0.53
CA ASN A 35 -4.65 7.82 1.46
C ASN A 35 -5.76 8.60 2.15
N ASP A 36 -6.85 8.92 1.44
CA ASP A 36 -8.03 9.55 2.04
C ASP A 36 -8.67 8.63 3.08
N ALA A 37 -8.81 7.33 2.78
CA ALA A 37 -9.36 6.35 3.70
C ALA A 37 -8.47 6.17 4.94
N LEU A 38 -7.16 6.04 4.76
CA LEU A 38 -6.21 5.91 5.86
C LEU A 38 -6.25 7.13 6.79
N ARG A 39 -6.33 8.36 6.25
CA ARG A 39 -6.47 9.58 7.06
C ARG A 39 -7.72 9.59 7.95
N ARG A 40 -8.82 8.99 7.49
CA ARG A 40 -10.04 8.86 8.31
C ARG A 40 -9.89 7.83 9.43
N LEU A 41 -8.91 6.93 9.31
CA LEU A 41 -8.59 5.90 10.30
C LEU A 41 -7.49 6.31 11.28
N ASP A 42 -6.96 7.55 11.21
CA ASP A 42 -5.90 8.02 12.11
C ASP A 42 -6.22 7.75 13.60
N GLY A 43 -7.46 8.00 14.01
CA GLY A 43 -7.90 7.72 15.39
C GLY A 43 -7.86 6.23 15.78
N LEU A 44 -8.01 5.31 14.83
CA LEU A 44 -7.83 3.86 15.05
C LEU A 44 -6.33 3.53 15.17
N PHE A 45 -5.47 4.14 14.36
CA PHE A 45 -4.03 3.96 14.40
C PHE A 45 -3.41 4.39 15.74
N GLU A 46 -3.83 5.54 16.28
CA GLU A 46 -3.39 6.03 17.58
C GLU A 46 -3.70 5.06 18.75
N ARG A 47 -4.74 4.23 18.63
CA ARG A 47 -5.07 3.24 19.68
C ARG A 47 -4.20 1.98 19.61
N MET A 48 -3.64 1.66 18.44
CA MET A 48 -2.85 0.44 18.23
C MET A 48 -1.37 0.60 18.57
N TYR A 49 -0.85 1.81 18.42
CA TYR A 49 0.56 2.08 18.63
C TYR A 49 0.74 2.84 19.94
N ALA A 50 1.66 2.36 20.77
CA ALA A 50 2.01 3.06 21.99
C ALA A 50 2.50 4.48 21.64
N PRO A 51 2.24 5.47 22.51
CA PRO A 51 2.86 6.77 22.34
C PRO A 51 4.37 6.62 22.17
N ASN A 52 4.96 7.52 21.37
CA ASN A 52 6.39 7.49 20.99
C ASN A 52 7.36 7.63 22.19
N ASP A 53 6.85 7.70 23.42
CA ASP A 53 7.56 7.91 24.68
C ASP A 53 8.22 6.64 25.25
N LYS A 54 7.88 5.43 24.75
CA LYS A 54 8.45 4.16 25.26
C LYS A 54 9.83 3.76 24.69
N GLY A 55 10.50 4.60 23.90
CA GLY A 55 11.93 4.45 23.58
C GLY A 55 12.34 3.22 22.76
N GLY A 56 11.43 2.57 22.06
CA GLY A 56 11.72 1.42 21.18
C GLY A 56 12.04 1.81 19.74
N ARG A 57 12.57 0.86 18.94
CA ARG A 57 12.68 1.04 17.48
C ARG A 57 11.28 1.33 16.93
N PRO A 58 11.09 2.39 16.12
CA PRO A 58 9.79 2.69 15.55
C PRO A 58 9.29 1.49 14.74
N SER A 59 8.04 1.09 15.03
CA SER A 59 7.35 0.03 14.28
C SER A 59 7.06 0.54 12.86
N ILE A 60 6.72 -0.39 11.96
CA ILE A 60 6.30 0.01 10.61
C ILE A 60 4.97 0.75 10.74
N ALA A 61 4.87 1.95 10.17
CA ALA A 61 3.64 2.73 10.19
C ALA A 61 2.47 1.94 9.56
N PRO A 62 1.28 1.91 10.20
CA PRO A 62 0.15 1.11 9.75
C PRO A 62 -0.32 1.44 8.34
N GLU A 63 -0.20 2.70 7.93
CA GLU A 63 -0.53 3.20 6.59
C GLU A 63 0.40 2.61 5.53
N LYS A 64 1.69 2.45 5.86
CA LYS A 64 2.67 1.84 4.95
C LYS A 64 2.40 0.33 4.81
N LEU A 65 2.04 -0.34 5.89
CA LEU A 65 1.66 -1.75 5.87
C LEU A 65 0.40 -2.00 5.05
N ALA A 66 -0.67 -1.21 5.28
CA ALA A 66 -1.91 -1.34 4.54
C ALA A 66 -1.70 -1.17 3.03
N ARG A 67 -0.93 -0.15 2.62
CA ARG A 67 -0.58 0.06 1.20
C ARG A 67 0.25 -1.08 0.62
N ALA A 68 1.18 -1.63 1.40
CA ALA A 68 1.98 -2.78 0.97
C ALA A 68 1.14 -4.06 0.80
N MET A 69 0.16 -4.30 1.69
CA MET A 69 -0.79 -5.41 1.56
C MET A 69 -1.66 -5.28 0.31
N LEU A 70 -2.12 -4.06 -0.01
CA LEU A 70 -2.86 -3.81 -1.25
C LEU A 70 -2.05 -4.17 -2.50
N LEU A 71 -0.74 -3.88 -2.52
CA LEU A 71 0.13 -4.31 -3.61
C LEU A 71 0.20 -5.84 -3.73
N GLN A 72 0.15 -6.58 -2.63
CA GLN A 72 0.09 -8.04 -2.69
C GLN A 72 -1.18 -8.51 -3.41
N VAL A 73 -2.31 -7.87 -3.15
CA VAL A 73 -3.58 -8.18 -3.82
C VAL A 73 -3.52 -7.78 -5.30
N PHE A 74 -3.18 -6.53 -5.61
CA PHE A 74 -3.19 -6.00 -6.97
C PHE A 74 -2.23 -6.72 -7.93
N TYR A 75 -1.08 -7.18 -7.42
CA TYR A 75 -0.07 -7.88 -8.23
C TYR A 75 0.00 -9.38 -7.93
N SER A 76 -0.94 -9.93 -7.16
CA SER A 76 -0.97 -11.35 -6.79
C SER A 76 0.36 -11.87 -6.21
N ILE A 77 1.04 -11.04 -5.41
CA ILE A 77 2.34 -11.36 -4.79
C ILE A 77 2.12 -12.39 -3.69
N ARG A 78 2.70 -13.57 -3.87
CA ARG A 78 2.33 -14.78 -3.11
C ARG A 78 2.98 -14.85 -1.73
N SER A 79 3.98 -14.03 -1.44
CA SER A 79 4.64 -14.02 -0.13
C SER A 79 5.17 -12.65 0.25
N GLU A 80 5.30 -12.40 1.55
CA GLU A 80 5.87 -11.16 2.07
C GLU A 80 7.37 -11.06 1.76
N ARG A 81 8.09 -12.19 1.66
CA ARG A 81 9.48 -12.19 1.20
C ARG A 81 9.58 -11.66 -0.23
N GLN A 82 8.71 -12.14 -1.11
CA GLN A 82 8.62 -11.64 -2.49
C GLN A 82 8.17 -10.17 -2.53
N LEU A 83 7.27 -9.75 -1.64
CA LEU A 83 6.89 -8.35 -1.51
C LEU A 83 8.10 -7.48 -1.14
N MET A 84 8.87 -7.84 -0.11
CA MET A 84 10.06 -7.08 0.30
C MET A 84 11.09 -7.04 -0.82
N GLU A 85 11.30 -8.15 -1.52
CA GLU A 85 12.16 -8.21 -2.70
C GLU A 85 11.69 -7.25 -3.80
N GLN A 86 10.40 -7.25 -4.14
CA GLN A 86 9.85 -6.30 -5.12
C GLN A 86 10.01 -4.86 -4.65
N VAL A 87 9.72 -4.55 -3.39
CA VAL A 87 9.88 -3.21 -2.82
C VAL A 87 11.34 -2.76 -2.91
N GLN A 88 12.32 -3.67 -2.83
CA GLN A 88 13.76 -3.37 -2.89
C GLN A 88 14.20 -2.71 -4.20
N TYR A 89 13.58 -3.04 -5.34
CA TYR A 89 13.98 -2.49 -6.65
C TYR A 89 12.85 -1.78 -7.40
N ASN A 90 11.60 -1.96 -7.00
CA ASN A 90 10.46 -1.41 -7.73
C ASN A 90 10.09 -0.02 -7.21
N LEU A 91 10.45 1.02 -7.96
CA LEU A 91 10.16 2.42 -7.63
C LEU A 91 8.65 2.71 -7.55
N LEU A 92 7.82 2.05 -8.38
CA LEU A 92 6.37 2.18 -8.30
C LEU A 92 5.83 1.64 -6.97
N PHE A 93 6.39 0.54 -6.46
CA PHE A 93 5.93 -0.06 -5.20
C PHE A 93 6.35 0.81 -4.02
N ARG A 94 7.61 1.26 -3.99
CA ARG A 94 8.08 2.24 -2.99
C ARG A 94 7.23 3.49 -3.00
N TRP A 95 6.96 4.02 -4.20
CA TRP A 95 6.10 5.17 -4.39
C TRP A 95 4.74 4.89 -3.76
N PHE A 96 4.03 3.85 -4.18
CA PHE A 96 2.68 3.54 -3.70
C PHE A 96 2.62 3.41 -2.18
N ILE A 97 3.59 2.70 -1.58
CA ILE A 97 3.70 2.50 -0.13
C ILE A 97 3.99 3.82 0.62
N GLY A 98 4.66 4.78 -0.01
CA GLY A 98 5.24 5.95 0.66
C GLY A 98 6.56 5.62 1.37
N LEU A 99 7.36 4.74 0.78
CA LEU A 99 8.73 4.45 1.21
C LEU A 99 9.70 5.28 0.35
N SER A 100 10.66 5.97 0.98
CA SER A 100 11.67 6.71 0.21
C SER A 100 12.54 5.77 -0.62
N MET A 101 13.25 6.30 -1.62
CA MET A 101 14.23 5.52 -2.38
C MET A 101 15.35 4.99 -1.48
N ASP A 102 15.83 5.84 -0.58
CA ASP A 102 16.98 5.53 0.30
C ASP A 102 16.57 4.78 1.59
N ASP A 103 15.27 4.70 1.88
CA ASP A 103 14.78 3.99 3.05
C ASP A 103 15.05 2.48 2.89
N ALA A 104 15.62 1.86 3.93
CA ALA A 104 15.80 0.42 3.96
C ALA A 104 14.44 -0.31 3.94
N VAL A 105 14.36 -1.38 3.13
CA VAL A 105 13.17 -2.24 3.11
C VAL A 105 13.08 -3.03 4.41
N TRP A 106 11.85 -3.31 4.85
CA TRP A 106 11.61 -4.04 6.08
C TRP A 106 12.04 -5.51 5.97
N VAL A 107 12.39 -6.10 7.12
CA VAL A 107 12.61 -7.54 7.22
C VAL A 107 11.26 -8.25 7.11
N PRO A 108 11.11 -9.31 6.30
CA PRO A 108 9.82 -9.98 6.08
C PRO A 108 9.12 -10.41 7.38
N THR A 109 9.86 -10.96 8.36
CA THR A 109 9.28 -11.38 9.65
C THR A 109 8.78 -10.22 10.51
N VAL A 110 9.37 -9.03 10.37
CA VAL A 110 8.87 -7.81 11.03
C VAL A 110 7.56 -7.38 10.37
N PHE A 111 7.48 -7.47 9.04
CA PHE A 111 6.24 -7.20 8.32
C PHE A 111 5.12 -8.15 8.77
N SER A 112 5.37 -9.47 8.82
CA SER A 112 4.38 -10.47 9.25
C SER A 112 3.78 -10.14 10.62
N LYS A 113 4.65 -9.83 11.60
CA LYS A 113 4.22 -9.49 12.97
C LYS A 113 3.38 -8.22 13.05
N ASN A 114 3.72 -7.18 12.28
CA ASN A 114 2.92 -5.96 12.28
C ASN A 114 1.61 -6.14 11.51
N ARG A 115 1.58 -7.01 10.49
CA ARG A 115 0.34 -7.39 9.80
C ARG A 115 -0.64 -8.10 10.74
N GLU A 116 -0.15 -9.02 11.58
CA GLU A 116 -0.98 -9.68 12.60
C GLU A 116 -1.68 -8.65 13.50
N ARG A 117 -0.93 -7.65 13.99
CA ARG A 117 -1.51 -6.54 14.77
C ARG A 117 -2.60 -5.77 14.00
N LEU A 118 -2.40 -5.50 12.70
CA LEU A 118 -3.44 -4.82 11.89
C LEU A 118 -4.73 -5.63 11.81
N ILE A 119 -4.62 -6.96 11.73
CA ILE A 119 -5.77 -7.87 11.67
C ILE A 119 -6.46 -7.93 13.03
N GLU A 120 -5.70 -8.04 14.12
CA GLU A 120 -6.23 -8.06 15.49
C GLU A 120 -7.06 -6.82 15.85
N HIS A 121 -6.78 -5.69 15.20
CA HIS A 121 -7.47 -4.42 15.42
C HIS A 121 -8.46 -4.06 14.30
N ASP A 122 -8.87 -5.02 13.48
CA ASP A 122 -9.88 -4.88 12.43
C ASP A 122 -9.59 -3.77 11.41
N VAL A 123 -8.32 -3.39 11.23
CA VAL A 123 -7.93 -2.28 10.34
C VAL A 123 -8.29 -2.58 8.91
N VAL A 124 -8.12 -3.84 8.48
CA VAL A 124 -8.43 -4.25 7.11
C VAL A 124 -9.93 -4.08 6.83
N VAL A 125 -10.77 -4.45 7.80
CA VAL A 125 -12.23 -4.31 7.71
C VAL A 125 -12.61 -2.83 7.71
N ALA A 126 -12.04 -2.03 8.61
CA ALA A 126 -12.28 -0.60 8.68
C ALA A 126 -11.88 0.12 7.38
N LEU A 127 -10.71 -0.21 6.81
CA LEU A 127 -10.25 0.34 5.54
C LEU A 127 -11.16 -0.04 4.38
N PHE A 128 -11.60 -1.30 4.33
CA PHE A 128 -12.54 -1.76 3.32
C PHE A 128 -13.86 -0.99 3.40
N ASN A 129 -14.45 -0.88 4.60
CA ASN A 129 -15.70 -0.16 4.81
C ASN A 129 -15.59 1.33 4.45
N GLU A 130 -14.47 1.99 4.80
CA GLU A 130 -14.22 3.38 4.38
C GLU A 130 -14.14 3.51 2.86
N ILE A 131 -13.46 2.59 2.17
CA ILE A 131 -13.37 2.59 0.70
C ILE A 131 -14.75 2.38 0.06
N VAL A 132 -15.56 1.45 0.60
CA VAL A 132 -16.93 1.20 0.13
C VAL A 132 -17.80 2.44 0.34
N ALA A 133 -17.75 3.07 1.51
CA ALA A 133 -18.49 4.29 1.79
C ALA A 133 -18.08 5.45 0.87
N MET A 134 -16.79 5.57 0.56
CA MET A 134 -16.30 6.55 -0.43
C MET A 134 -16.79 6.26 -1.85
N ALA A 135 -16.87 4.98 -2.22
CA ALA A 135 -17.40 4.57 -3.53
C ALA A 135 -18.90 4.86 -3.62
N ASP A 136 -19.66 4.58 -2.55
CA ASP A 136 -21.09 4.87 -2.46
C ASP A 136 -21.38 6.37 -2.58
N ALA A 137 -20.64 7.18 -1.83
CA ALA A 137 -20.76 8.64 -1.89
C ALA A 137 -20.45 9.23 -3.28
N LYS A 138 -19.72 8.50 -4.13
CA LYS A 138 -19.42 8.86 -5.51
C LYS A 138 -20.37 8.22 -6.54
N GLY A 139 -21.34 7.42 -6.10
CA GLY A 139 -22.26 6.69 -6.96
C GLY A 139 -21.58 5.59 -7.78
N TRP A 140 -20.47 5.02 -7.28
CA TRP A 140 -19.73 3.96 -7.96
C TRP A 140 -20.26 2.56 -7.66
N LEU A 141 -21.12 2.42 -6.64
CA LEU A 141 -21.75 1.15 -6.30
C LEU A 141 -22.98 0.92 -7.18
N SER A 142 -23.13 -0.30 -7.67
CA SER A 142 -24.36 -0.75 -8.30
C SER A 142 -25.27 -1.37 -7.24
N GLY A 143 -26.56 -1.01 -7.26
CA GLY A 143 -27.59 -1.68 -6.46
C GLY A 143 -28.08 -3.01 -7.08
N GLU A 144 -27.58 -3.36 -8.28
CA GLU A 144 -27.89 -4.64 -8.90
C GLU A 144 -27.17 -5.76 -8.13
N HIS A 145 -27.96 -6.67 -7.56
CA HIS A 145 -27.43 -7.83 -6.85
C HIS A 145 -26.73 -8.76 -7.83
N PHE A 146 -25.40 -8.68 -7.87
CA PHE A 146 -24.57 -9.61 -8.61
C PHE A 146 -24.15 -10.77 -7.70
N SER A 147 -24.85 -11.90 -7.79
CA SER A 147 -24.46 -13.12 -7.10
C SER A 147 -23.42 -13.86 -7.93
N VAL A 148 -22.14 -13.74 -7.55
CA VAL A 148 -21.12 -14.67 -8.02
C VAL A 148 -21.16 -15.90 -7.14
N ASP A 149 -21.26 -17.07 -7.74
CA ASP A 149 -21.22 -18.36 -7.05
C ASP A 149 -19.82 -18.53 -6.41
N GLY A 150 -19.69 -18.05 -5.17
CA GLY A 150 -18.42 -17.90 -4.47
C GLY A 150 -18.57 -17.07 -3.20
N THR A 151 -19.07 -17.69 -2.13
CA THR A 151 -19.11 -17.19 -0.74
C THR A 151 -19.74 -15.80 -0.55
N LEU A 152 -20.96 -15.77 0.01
CA LEU A 152 -21.66 -14.56 0.44
C LEU A 152 -20.80 -13.72 1.40
N ILE A 153 -20.20 -12.64 0.90
CA ILE A 153 -19.75 -11.52 1.73
C ILE A 153 -20.97 -10.61 1.88
N GLN A 154 -21.58 -10.61 3.07
CA GLN A 154 -22.66 -9.69 3.40
C GLN A 154 -22.12 -8.26 3.44
N ALA A 155 -22.56 -7.42 2.53
CA ALA A 155 -22.55 -5.98 2.69
C ALA A 155 -23.75 -5.59 3.57
N TRP A 156 -23.50 -4.88 4.66
CA TRP A 156 -24.53 -4.27 5.53
C TRP A 156 -24.73 -2.82 5.12
#